data_AF-A0A9D4GFI4-F1
#
_entry.id   AF-A0A9D4GFI4-F1
#
_cell.length_a   1.000
_cell.length_b   1.000
_cell.length_c   1.000
_cell.angle_alpha   90.00
_cell.angle_beta   90.00
_cell.angle_gamma   90.00
#
_symmetry.space_group_name_H-M   'P 1'
#
loop_
_entity.id
_entity.type
_entity.pdbx_description
1 polymer ?
#
loop_
_entity_poly.entity_id
_entity_poly.type
_entity_poly.pdbx_seq_one_letter_code
_entity_poly.pdbx_strand_id
1 'polypeptide(L)'
;MTKKTYLIITGGTAGNSYGDVINSNILFGSGGGGASSTFGAGGGALELDITQFLIVEGTIESNGKAGSGNTIGGGSGGYILVHTRDIEGSGNVRVAGGAGGTDTGAGGGGRIAVYYKYADYWFGSLDARGGAGSYGIGGAGTVYLKVRMGTWLGNVNKSFGIGYILDISQV
;
A
#
# COMPACT_ATOMS: atom_id res chain seq x y z
N MET A 1 -23.49 -15.72 1.36
CA MET A 1 -22.43 -16.11 2.31
C MET A 1 -21.32 -15.08 2.27
N THR A 2 -21.21 -14.25 3.30
CA THR A 2 -20.15 -13.23 3.43
C THR A 2 -18.84 -13.93 3.78
N LYS A 3 -17.92 -14.01 2.82
CA LYS A 3 -16.59 -14.60 3.02
C LYS A 3 -15.75 -13.57 3.78
N LYS A 4 -15.38 -13.87 5.02
CA LYS A 4 -14.40 -13.08 5.79
C LYS A 4 -13.01 -13.48 5.33
N THR A 5 -12.21 -12.51 4.88
CA THR A 5 -10.83 -12.73 4.40
C THR A 5 -9.84 -12.52 5.54
N TYR A 6 -8.84 -13.40 5.60
CA TYR A 6 -7.79 -13.44 6.62
C TYR A 6 -6.74 -12.34 6.40
N LEU A 7 -6.22 -11.82 7.51
CA LEU A 7 -5.13 -10.84 7.58
C LEU A 7 -3.81 -11.59 7.82
N ILE A 8 -2.85 -11.47 6.89
CA ILE A 8 -1.46 -11.90 7.10
C ILE A 8 -0.63 -10.64 7.33
N ILE A 9 -0.03 -10.50 8.51
CA ILE A 9 0.94 -9.43 8.82
C ILE A 9 2.34 -10.06 8.84
N THR A 10 3.23 -9.63 7.95
CA THR A 10 4.66 -9.96 7.97
C THR A 10 5.48 -8.68 8.04
N GLY A 11 6.40 -8.60 9.02
CA GLY A 11 7.31 -7.47 9.23
C GLY A 11 8.74 -7.82 8.82
N GLY A 12 9.49 -6.84 8.27
CA GLY A 12 10.86 -7.01 7.79
C GLY A 12 11.71 -5.73 7.80
N THR A 13 13.04 -5.89 7.79
CA THR A 13 14.10 -4.93 8.11
C THR A 13 14.78 -4.26 6.89
N ALA A 14 15.53 -3.16 7.17
CA ALA A 14 16.31 -2.17 6.41
C ALA A 14 16.71 -2.27 4.90
N GLY A 15 16.75 -1.07 4.28
CA GLY A 15 17.46 -0.66 3.06
C GLY A 15 16.74 -0.74 1.70
N ASN A 16 16.66 0.38 0.96
CA ASN A 16 16.26 0.59 -0.46
C ASN A 16 14.75 0.75 -0.81
N SER A 17 14.48 1.72 -1.69
CA SER A 17 13.18 1.86 -2.39
C SER A 17 12.97 0.64 -3.29
N TYR A 18 12.08 -0.27 -2.88
CA TYR A 18 11.88 -1.54 -3.57
C TYR A 18 10.64 -1.51 -4.50
N GLY A 19 10.87 -1.78 -5.79
CA GLY A 19 9.91 -2.41 -6.72
C GLY A 19 9.04 -1.55 -7.63
N ASP A 20 8.59 -2.22 -8.70
CA ASP A 20 7.69 -1.75 -9.76
C ASP A 20 6.29 -1.40 -9.22
N VAL A 21 5.69 -0.33 -9.75
CA VAL A 21 4.35 0.19 -9.37
C VAL A 21 3.25 -0.80 -9.78
N ILE A 22 3.54 -1.68 -10.75
CA ILE A 22 2.56 -2.47 -11.48
C ILE A 22 2.62 -3.97 -11.12
N ASN A 23 3.78 -4.46 -10.66
CA ASN A 23 3.95 -5.88 -10.32
C ASN A 23 3.73 -6.15 -8.84
N SER A 24 2.91 -7.17 -8.56
CA SER A 24 2.59 -7.75 -7.25
C SER A 24 3.78 -8.43 -6.56
N ASN A 25 5.02 -8.03 -6.86
CA ASN A 25 6.14 -8.38 -6.01
C ASN A 25 5.96 -7.59 -4.72
N ILE A 26 5.38 -8.28 -3.73
CA ILE A 26 5.22 -7.85 -2.35
C ILE A 26 6.60 -7.43 -1.86
N LEU A 27 6.81 -6.12 -1.65
CA LEU A 27 8.06 -5.64 -1.08
C LEU A 27 7.74 -4.80 0.15
N PHE A 28 8.40 -5.17 1.23
CA PHE A 28 8.28 -4.56 2.54
C PHE A 28 8.92 -3.17 2.54
N GLY A 29 8.48 -2.34 3.49
CA GLY A 29 9.22 -1.17 3.87
C GLY A 29 10.53 -1.58 4.53
N SER A 30 11.56 -0.79 4.28
CA SER A 30 12.90 -0.99 4.76
C SER A 30 13.07 -0.21 6.08
N GLY A 31 13.61 -0.82 7.12
CA GLY A 31 14.07 -0.09 8.31
C GLY A 31 15.11 1.02 8.05
N GLY A 32 15.17 2.01 8.94
CA GLY A 32 16.09 3.14 8.89
C GLY A 32 17.54 2.74 9.22
N GLY A 33 18.50 3.56 8.80
CA GLY A 33 19.92 3.38 9.13
C GLY A 33 20.33 4.10 10.42
N GLY A 34 21.32 3.58 11.15
CA GLY A 34 21.90 4.22 12.32
C GLY A 34 23.12 3.45 12.85
N ALA A 35 24.00 4.12 13.60
CA ALA A 35 25.21 3.51 14.18
C ALA A 35 24.95 2.65 15.44
N SER A 36 23.68 2.36 15.74
CA SER A 36 23.25 1.56 16.90
C SER A 36 22.39 0.36 16.46
N SER A 37 22.11 -0.56 17.37
CA SER A 37 21.19 -1.70 17.14
C SER A 37 19.71 -1.31 17.06
N THR A 38 19.38 -0.02 17.22
CA THR A 38 18.01 0.50 17.20
C THR A 38 17.79 1.32 15.94
N PHE A 39 16.72 1.01 15.19
CA PHE A 39 16.38 1.67 13.93
C PHE A 39 14.87 1.85 13.81
N GLY A 40 14.43 2.85 13.06
CA GLY A 40 13.02 2.96 12.70
C GLY A 40 12.62 1.75 11.85
N ALA A 41 11.71 0.89 12.33
CA ALA A 41 11.26 -0.27 11.56
C ALA A 41 10.54 0.17 10.27
N GLY A 42 10.71 -0.57 9.17
CA GLY A 42 9.96 -0.35 7.94
C GLY A 42 8.49 -0.74 8.08
N GLY A 43 7.62 -0.19 7.23
CA GLY A 43 6.24 -0.62 7.13
C GLY A 43 6.14 -2.06 6.59
N GLY A 44 5.14 -2.81 7.04
CA GLY A 44 4.86 -4.16 6.52
C GLY A 44 4.25 -4.18 5.11
N ALA A 45 3.78 -5.34 4.68
CA ALA A 45 2.97 -5.45 3.47
C ALA A 45 1.57 -5.96 3.83
N LEU A 46 0.55 -5.35 3.22
CA LEU A 46 -0.85 -5.74 3.35
C LEU A 46 -1.46 -5.95 1.98
N GLU A 47 -2.09 -7.10 1.78
CA GLU A 47 -2.88 -7.39 0.58
C GLU A 47 -4.32 -7.73 0.98
N LEU A 48 -5.27 -7.05 0.35
CA LEU A 48 -6.70 -7.20 0.57
C LEU A 48 -7.36 -7.64 -0.74
N ASP A 49 -7.84 -8.88 -0.80
CA ASP A 49 -8.71 -9.35 -1.88
C ASP A 49 -10.16 -9.45 -1.40
N ILE A 50 -10.96 -8.50 -1.86
CA ILE A 50 -12.32 -8.24 -1.44
C ILE A 50 -13.25 -8.39 -2.64
N THR A 51 -14.31 -9.16 -2.45
CA THR A 51 -15.23 -9.55 -3.53
C THR A 51 -16.19 -8.43 -3.92
N GLN A 52 -16.70 -7.67 -2.95
CA GLN A 52 -17.69 -6.63 -3.19
C GLN A 52 -17.22 -5.31 -2.61
N PHE A 53 -17.50 -5.04 -1.33
CA PHE A 53 -17.29 -3.72 -0.74
C PHE A 53 -16.08 -3.73 0.19
N LEU A 54 -15.13 -2.84 -0.07
CA LEU A 54 -14.19 -2.36 0.94
C LEU A 54 -14.70 -1.01 1.44
N ILE A 55 -15.18 -0.98 2.68
CA ILE A 55 -15.61 0.26 3.35
C ILE A 55 -14.51 0.67 4.34
N VAL A 56 -13.93 1.85 4.15
CA VAL A 56 -12.89 2.40 5.03
C VAL A 56 -13.43 3.66 5.69
N GLU A 57 -13.81 3.56 6.97
CA GLU A 57 -14.12 4.72 7.81
C GLU A 57 -12.99 5.05 8.80
N GLY A 58 -12.09 4.10 9.02
CA GLY A 58 -10.95 4.22 9.92
C GLY A 58 -9.63 4.42 9.16
N THR A 59 -8.54 3.90 9.72
CA THR A 59 -7.23 3.93 9.07
C THR A 59 -6.75 2.52 8.74
N ILE A 60 -6.35 2.29 7.49
CA ILE A 60 -5.53 1.14 7.08
C ILE A 60 -4.12 1.66 6.89
N GLU A 61 -3.15 1.18 7.67
CA GLU A 61 -1.79 1.69 7.58
C GLU A 61 -0.68 0.64 7.56
N SER A 62 0.37 0.97 6.81
CA SER A 62 1.64 0.29 6.80
C SER A 62 2.77 1.32 6.79
N ASN A 63 2.81 2.15 7.82
CA ASN A 63 3.81 3.21 7.95
C ASN A 63 5.15 2.66 8.44
N GLY A 64 6.23 3.29 8.00
CA GLY A 64 7.52 3.18 8.66
C GLY A 64 7.48 3.84 10.04
N LYS A 65 8.23 3.30 10.98
CA LYS A 65 8.39 3.85 12.34
C LYS A 65 9.51 4.89 12.36
N ALA A 66 9.35 5.88 13.23
CA ALA A 66 10.38 6.87 13.47
C ALA A 66 11.64 6.22 14.06
N GLY A 67 12.80 6.78 13.75
CA GLY A 67 14.04 6.46 14.45
C GLY A 67 14.00 6.99 15.89
N SER A 68 14.57 6.25 16.84
CA SER A 68 14.62 6.65 18.24
C SER A 68 15.91 7.41 18.57
N GLY A 69 15.84 8.73 18.63
CA GLY A 69 16.96 9.61 18.97
C GLY A 69 17.60 10.30 17.76
N ASN A 70 18.60 11.15 18.02
CA ASN A 70 19.13 12.10 17.04
C ASN A 70 19.82 11.42 15.85
N THR A 71 20.49 10.30 16.10
CA THR A 71 21.35 9.62 15.12
C THR A 71 20.70 8.39 14.48
N ILE A 72 19.37 8.25 14.59
CA ILE A 72 18.63 7.09 14.09
C ILE A 72 17.66 7.51 12.99
N GLY A 73 17.82 6.93 11.81
CA GLY A 73 16.96 7.18 10.66
C GLY A 73 15.57 6.56 10.80
N GLY A 74 14.60 7.15 10.09
CA GLY A 74 13.24 6.64 10.01
C GLY A 74 13.14 5.45 9.06
N GLY A 75 12.26 4.49 9.37
CA GLY A 75 11.95 3.39 8.45
C GLY A 75 11.07 3.87 7.29
N SER A 76 11.20 3.27 6.11
CA SER A 76 10.34 3.60 4.97
C SER A 76 8.92 3.07 5.16
N GLY A 77 7.98 3.70 4.49
CA GLY A 77 6.63 3.18 4.33
C GLY A 77 6.62 1.81 3.67
N GLY A 78 5.57 1.05 3.94
CA GLY A 78 5.36 -0.30 3.45
C GLY A 78 4.52 -0.36 2.17
N TYR A 79 3.79 -1.46 2.00
CA TYR A 79 2.99 -1.72 0.82
C TYR A 79 1.54 -2.05 1.20
N ILE A 80 0.57 -1.46 0.49
CA ILE A 80 -0.84 -1.82 0.58
C ILE A 80 -1.37 -2.10 -0.83
N LEU A 81 -1.80 -3.33 -1.08
CA LEU A 81 -2.50 -3.75 -2.28
C LEU A 81 -3.96 -4.03 -1.96
N VAL A 82 -4.85 -3.43 -2.73
CA VAL A 82 -6.28 -3.66 -2.63
C VAL A 82 -6.81 -4.14 -3.97
N HIS A 83 -7.59 -5.19 -3.90
CA HIS A 83 -8.45 -5.71 -4.94
C HIS A 83 -9.87 -5.68 -4.40
N THR A 84 -10.74 -4.87 -4.99
CA THR A 84 -12.15 -4.79 -4.58
C THR A 84 -13.05 -4.58 -5.79
N ARG A 85 -14.36 -4.77 -5.63
CA ARG A 85 -15.34 -4.30 -6.62
C ARG A 85 -15.68 -2.84 -6.33
N ASP A 86 -16.03 -2.51 -5.10
CA ASP A 86 -16.39 -1.17 -4.67
C ASP A 86 -15.43 -0.75 -3.55
N ILE A 87 -14.94 0.47 -3.62
CA ILE A 87 -14.25 1.13 -2.53
C ILE A 87 -15.09 2.31 -2.07
N GLU A 88 -15.36 2.37 -0.77
CA GLU A 88 -16.28 3.33 -0.16
C GLU A 88 -15.74 3.84 1.18
N GLY A 89 -16.31 4.96 1.63
CA GLY A 89 -16.06 5.53 2.95
C GLY A 89 -15.16 6.77 2.92
N SER A 90 -14.92 7.31 4.10
CA SER A 90 -14.24 8.61 4.33
C SER A 90 -12.90 8.50 5.08
N GLY A 91 -12.46 7.29 5.35
CA GLY A 91 -11.24 6.99 6.11
C GLY A 91 -9.94 7.12 5.31
N ASN A 92 -8.85 6.63 5.89
CA ASN A 92 -7.50 6.87 5.40
C ASN A 92 -6.75 5.56 5.11
N VAL A 93 -6.03 5.51 4.00
CA VAL A 93 -5.07 4.43 3.69
C VAL A 93 -3.68 5.05 3.62
N ARG A 94 -2.74 4.56 4.44
CA ARG A 94 -1.46 5.24 4.67
C ARG A 94 -0.26 4.30 4.62
N VAL A 95 0.77 4.69 3.90
CA VAL A 95 2.08 4.02 3.83
C VAL A 95 3.20 5.03 3.99
N ALA A 96 3.10 5.91 4.97
CA ALA A 96 4.04 6.99 5.13
C ALA A 96 5.41 6.50 5.64
N GLY A 97 6.47 7.20 5.25
CA GLY A 97 7.78 7.04 5.87
C GLY A 97 7.80 7.51 7.32
N GLY A 98 8.63 6.86 8.13
CA GLY A 98 8.91 7.23 9.51
C GLY A 98 9.84 8.44 9.60
N ALA A 99 9.69 9.23 10.66
CA ALA A 99 10.55 10.39 10.88
C ALA A 99 12.00 10.00 11.19
N GLY A 100 12.96 10.76 10.67
CA GLY A 100 14.37 10.63 11.00
C GLY A 100 14.75 11.48 12.22
N GLY A 101 15.84 11.10 12.89
CA GLY A 101 16.47 11.94 13.91
C GLY A 101 17.04 13.24 13.34
N THR A 102 17.56 14.10 14.21
CA THR A 102 18.10 15.42 13.81
C THR A 102 19.32 15.33 12.88
N ASP A 103 20.10 14.25 12.99
CA ASP A 103 21.38 14.07 12.30
C ASP A 103 21.31 12.96 11.25
N THR A 104 20.09 12.49 10.92
CA THR A 104 19.85 11.37 10.00
C THR A 104 18.65 11.63 9.08
N GLY A 105 18.62 10.89 7.98
CA GLY A 105 17.52 10.95 7.02
C GLY A 105 16.23 10.29 7.54
N ALA A 106 15.09 10.83 7.11
CA ALA A 106 13.80 10.20 7.31
C ALA A 106 13.53 9.09 6.28
N GLY A 107 12.58 8.20 6.60
CA GLY A 107 12.21 7.12 5.71
C GLY A 107 11.41 7.60 4.50
N GLY A 108 11.60 6.99 3.34
CA GLY A 108 10.78 7.26 2.15
C GLY A 108 9.33 6.77 2.31
N GLY A 109 8.41 7.33 1.54
CA GLY A 109 7.03 6.86 1.46
C GLY A 109 6.93 5.49 0.80
N GLY A 110 5.87 4.76 1.10
CA GLY A 110 5.59 3.42 0.61
C GLY A 110 4.77 3.41 -0.68
N ARG A 111 4.08 2.29 -0.94
CA ARG A 111 3.31 2.10 -2.17
C ARG A 111 1.88 1.66 -1.85
N ILE A 112 0.89 2.36 -2.40
CA ILE A 112 -0.52 1.98 -2.35
C ILE A 112 -0.94 1.63 -3.78
N ALA A 113 -1.55 0.47 -3.97
CA ALA A 113 -2.20 0.10 -5.23
C ALA A 113 -3.64 -0.34 -4.96
N VAL A 114 -4.62 0.29 -5.58
CA VAL A 114 -6.04 -0.08 -5.48
C VAL A 114 -6.57 -0.40 -6.86
N TYR A 115 -7.00 -1.64 -7.01
CA TYR A 115 -7.72 -2.12 -8.18
C TYR A 115 -9.19 -2.29 -7.79
N TYR A 116 -10.04 -1.42 -8.31
CA TYR A 116 -11.46 -1.34 -7.97
C TYR A 116 -12.31 -1.33 -9.25
N LYS A 117 -13.62 -1.57 -9.15
CA LYS A 117 -14.56 -1.40 -10.27
C LYS A 117 -15.39 -0.13 -10.12
N TYR A 118 -15.83 0.18 -8.90
CA TYR A 118 -16.62 1.35 -8.53
C TYR A 118 -15.97 2.07 -7.35
N ALA A 119 -16.03 3.40 -7.36
CA ALA A 119 -15.51 4.27 -6.30
C ALA A 119 -16.44 5.46 -6.05
N ASP A 120 -17.72 5.32 -6.42
CA ASP A 120 -18.72 6.40 -6.38
C ASP A 120 -18.94 6.97 -4.97
N TYR A 121 -18.65 6.18 -3.93
CA TYR A 121 -18.76 6.57 -2.52
C TYR A 121 -17.42 6.61 -1.79
N TRP A 122 -16.30 6.75 -2.52
CA TRP A 122 -14.99 6.97 -1.92
C TRP A 122 -14.73 8.46 -1.72
N PHE A 123 -14.67 8.87 -0.44
CA PHE A 123 -14.33 10.23 -0.01
C PHE A 123 -13.07 10.26 0.86
N GLY A 124 -12.44 9.10 1.05
CA GLY A 124 -11.26 8.92 1.87
C GLY A 124 -9.95 9.39 1.23
N SER A 125 -8.86 9.28 1.98
CA SER A 125 -7.52 9.72 1.56
C SER A 125 -6.54 8.57 1.39
N LEU A 126 -5.63 8.70 0.43
CA LEU A 126 -4.51 7.78 0.17
C LEU A 126 -3.21 8.56 0.37
N ASP A 127 -2.42 8.19 1.38
CA ASP A 127 -1.22 8.93 1.80
C ASP A 127 0.03 8.04 1.74
N ALA A 128 0.91 8.35 0.78
CA ALA A 128 2.20 7.71 0.61
C ALA A 128 3.36 8.69 0.81
N ARG A 129 3.22 9.71 1.68
CA ARG A 129 4.27 10.72 1.87
C ARG A 129 5.54 10.14 2.52
N GLY A 130 6.67 10.79 2.25
CA GLY A 130 7.90 10.52 3.00
C GLY A 130 7.83 11.00 4.45
N GLY A 131 8.74 10.49 5.26
CA GLY A 131 8.90 10.89 6.65
C GLY A 131 9.49 12.30 6.78
N ALA A 132 9.18 12.97 7.88
CA ALA A 132 9.77 14.25 8.22
C ALA A 132 11.17 14.06 8.83
N GLY A 133 12.09 14.98 8.54
CA GLY A 133 13.45 14.95 9.09
C GLY A 133 14.10 16.33 8.98
N SER A 134 14.98 16.64 9.93
CA SER A 134 15.70 17.93 9.94
C SER A 134 16.93 17.90 9.02
N TYR A 135 17.64 16.77 8.99
CA TYR A 135 18.80 16.56 8.13
C TYR A 135 18.40 16.21 6.69
N GLY A 136 17.33 15.42 6.53
CA GLY A 136 16.81 15.04 5.23
C GLY A 136 15.39 14.51 5.32
N ILE A 137 14.51 15.05 4.48
CA ILE A 137 13.12 14.58 4.35
C ILE A 137 13.09 13.33 3.47
N GLY A 138 12.16 12.41 3.78
CA GLY A 138 11.94 11.22 2.98
C GLY A 138 11.31 11.58 1.64
N GLY A 139 11.72 10.90 0.56
CA GLY A 139 11.06 11.00 -0.73
C GLY A 139 9.61 10.51 -0.67
N ALA A 140 8.74 11.07 -1.53
CA ALA A 140 7.37 10.59 -1.66
C ALA A 140 7.32 9.17 -2.23
N GLY A 141 6.35 8.40 -1.75
CA GLY A 141 5.97 7.10 -2.26
C GLY A 141 5.01 7.20 -3.45
N THR A 142 4.35 6.09 -3.78
CA THR A 142 3.42 6.04 -4.93
C THR A 142 2.02 5.62 -4.53
N VAL A 143 1.04 6.16 -5.23
CA VAL A 143 -0.36 5.75 -5.17
C VAL A 143 -0.80 5.40 -6.59
N TYR A 144 -1.27 4.18 -6.78
CA TYR A 144 -1.75 3.66 -8.05
C TYR A 144 -3.22 3.27 -7.93
N LEU A 145 -4.05 3.83 -8.81
CA LEU A 145 -5.48 3.57 -8.87
C LEU A 145 -5.81 3.00 -10.25
N LYS A 146 -6.45 1.83 -10.28
CA LYS A 146 -6.84 1.18 -11.53
C LYS A 146 -8.28 0.69 -11.50
N VAL A 147 -9.08 1.19 -12.42
CA VAL A 147 -10.41 0.64 -12.69
C VAL A 147 -10.26 -0.72 -13.39
N ARG A 148 -10.89 -1.75 -12.83
CA ARG A 148 -11.01 -3.09 -13.40
C ARG A 148 -12.11 -3.09 -14.46
N MET A 149 -11.71 -3.00 -15.72
CA MET A 149 -12.61 -3.14 -16.87
C MET A 149 -12.96 -4.63 -17.06
N GLY A 150 -14.24 -4.99 -16.99
CA GLY A 150 -14.74 -6.36 -17.24
C GLY A 150 -15.74 -6.91 -16.20
N THR A 151 -16.33 -8.07 -16.51
CA THR A 151 -17.18 -8.86 -15.58
C THR A 151 -16.29 -9.51 -14.52
N TRP A 152 -16.60 -9.27 -13.24
CA TRP A 152 -15.87 -9.84 -12.11
C TRP A 152 -16.26 -11.32 -11.97
N LEU A 153 -15.40 -12.21 -12.45
CA LEU A 153 -15.51 -13.64 -12.23
C LEU A 153 -14.76 -13.97 -10.92
N GLY A 154 -15.38 -13.66 -9.77
CA GLY A 154 -14.81 -13.99 -8.47
C GLY A 154 -14.54 -15.46 -8.28
N ASN A 155 -13.38 -15.83 -7.72
CA ASN A 155 -12.97 -17.21 -7.38
C ASN A 155 -13.69 -18.29 -8.21
N VAL A 156 -13.71 -18.13 -9.53
CA VAL A 156 -14.17 -19.18 -10.42
C VAL A 156 -12.96 -20.08 -10.55
N ASN A 157 -13.09 -21.32 -10.07
CA ASN A 157 -12.16 -22.38 -10.45
C ASN A 157 -12.04 -22.28 -11.98
N LYS A 158 -10.91 -21.81 -12.51
CA LYS A 158 -10.70 -21.70 -13.95
C LYS A 158 -10.52 -23.11 -14.50
N SER A 159 -11.62 -23.85 -14.57
CA SER A 159 -11.75 -25.03 -15.40
C SER A 159 -12.40 -24.54 -16.70
N PHE A 160 -11.55 -24.40 -17.71
CA PHE A 160 -11.83 -24.32 -19.15
C PHE A 160 -12.85 -23.27 -19.67
N GLY A 161 -12.33 -22.35 -20.49
CA GLY A 161 -12.91 -21.86 -21.75
C GLY A 161 -14.30 -21.23 -21.75
N ILE A 162 -14.36 -19.92 -22.00
CA ILE A 162 -14.96 -19.33 -23.22
C ILE A 162 -14.60 -17.84 -23.27
N GLY A 163 -13.98 -17.42 -24.37
CA GLY A 163 -13.72 -16.01 -24.64
C GLY A 163 -15.00 -15.31 -25.15
N TYR A 164 -15.11 -14.01 -24.87
CA TYR A 164 -16.01 -13.14 -25.60
C TYR A 164 -15.16 -12.07 -26.30
N ILE A 165 -15.10 -12.15 -27.62
CA ILE A 165 -14.70 -11.06 -28.50
C ILE A 165 -15.92 -10.14 -28.57
N LEU A 166 -15.79 -8.88 -28.13
CA LEU A 166 -16.79 -7.85 -28.43
C LEU A 166 -16.39 -7.21 -29.75
N ASP A 167 -17.13 -7.51 -30.82
CA ASP A 167 -17.12 -6.72 -32.05
C ASP A 167 -18.02 -5.49 -31.82
N ILE A 168 -17.47 -4.30 -32.05
CA ILE A 168 -18.26 -3.07 -32.15
C ILE A 168 -18.08 -2.56 -33.57
N SER A 169 -18.80 -3.16 -34.50
CA SER A 169 -19.20 -2.46 -35.72
C SER A 169 -20.40 -1.58 -35.37
N GLN A 170 -20.19 -0.27 -35.54
CA GLN A 170 -21.12 0.80 -35.20
C GLN A 170 -22.42 0.66 -36.01
N VAL A 171 -23.56 0.76 -35.32
CA VAL A 171 -24.84 1.27 -35.86
C VAL A 171 -24.93 2.74 -35.50
#